data_AF-A0A7S2I201-F1
#
_entry.id   AF-A0A7S2I201-F1
#
_cell.length_a   1.000
_cell.length_b   1.000
_cell.length_c   1.000
_cell.angle_alpha   90.00
_cell.angle_beta   90.00
_cell.angle_gamma   90.00
#
_symmetry.space_group_name_H-M   'P 1'
#
loop_
_entity.id
_entity.type
_entity.pdbx_description
1 polymer ?
#
loop_
_entity_poly.entity_id
_entity_poly.type
_entity_poly.pdbx_seq_one_letter_code
_entity_poly.pdbx_strand_id
1 'polypeptide(L)'
;QKFAQLVAEVIRDALQEHDGDALVFLPGEREIMYTWIACNNMGIGDGRQPRNLVAWARKLIDTSVDLSNSNVQVSPLYSTLDMSEQDEVLQPPPAGWRRVILATPIAESSLTVPGVRIVVDAGLRKVKREDPETCVSEMVTVPISRASADQRSGRAGRVST
;
A
#
# COMPACT_ATOMS: atom_id res chain seq x y z
N GLN A 1 10.20 -10.34 2.20
CA GLN A 1 11.28 -9.34 1.97
C GLN A 1 11.48 -9.07 0.47
N LYS A 2 11.91 -10.03 -0.36
CA LYS A 2 12.09 -9.78 -1.82
C LYS A 2 10.87 -9.19 -2.54
N PHE A 3 9.67 -9.71 -2.26
CA PHE A 3 8.42 -9.17 -2.81
C PHE A 3 8.23 -7.68 -2.51
N ALA A 4 8.42 -7.27 -1.25
CA ALA A 4 8.23 -5.89 -0.83
C ALA A 4 9.27 -4.93 -1.45
N GLN A 5 10.51 -5.39 -1.62
CA GLN A 5 11.55 -4.63 -2.32
C GLN A 5 11.17 -4.38 -3.78
N LEU A 6 10.73 -5.42 -4.50
CA LEU A 6 10.28 -5.27 -5.88
C LEU A 6 9.10 -4.29 -6.00
N VAL A 7 8.14 -4.36 -5.08
CA VAL A 7 7.02 -3.40 -5.07
C VAL A 7 7.52 -1.99 -4.80
N ALA A 8 8.45 -1.80 -3.85
CA ALA A 8 9.01 -0.48 -3.55
C ALA A 8 9.80 0.10 -4.73
N GLU A 9 10.54 -0.72 -5.47
CA GLU A 9 11.21 -0.33 -6.72
C GLU A 9 10.18 0.15 -7.75
N VAL A 10 9.11 -0.63 -7.98
CA VAL A 10 8.04 -0.24 -8.91
C VAL A 10 7.35 1.05 -8.47
N ILE A 11 7.12 1.25 -7.18
CA ILE A 11 6.56 2.50 -6.64
C ILE A 11 7.48 3.68 -6.95
N ARG A 12 8.79 3.55 -6.67
CA ARG A 12 9.77 4.61 -6.94
C ARG A 12 9.76 4.98 -8.42
N ASP A 13 9.86 3.99 -9.28
CA ASP A 13 9.96 4.19 -10.73
C ASP A 13 8.65 4.84 -11.24
N ALA A 14 7.48 4.38 -10.79
CA ALA A 14 6.20 5.01 -11.14
C ALA A 14 6.06 6.46 -10.64
N LEU A 15 6.58 6.78 -9.44
CA LEU A 15 6.63 8.15 -8.95
C LEU A 15 7.59 9.03 -9.76
N GLN A 16 8.65 8.47 -10.34
CA GLN A 16 9.56 9.22 -11.21
C GLN A 16 8.96 9.47 -12.60
N GLU A 17 8.18 8.54 -13.12
CA GLU A 17 7.60 8.60 -14.48
C GLU A 17 6.28 9.38 -14.55
N HIS A 18 5.54 9.48 -13.45
CA HIS A 18 4.18 10.02 -13.45
C HIS A 18 3.96 10.97 -12.27
N ASP A 19 3.11 11.98 -12.46
CA ASP A 19 2.63 12.88 -11.41
C ASP A 19 1.43 12.32 -10.64
N GLY A 20 1.10 12.92 -9.49
CA GLY A 20 -0.10 12.62 -8.69
C GLY A 20 0.11 11.57 -7.61
N ASP A 21 -0.95 11.22 -6.89
CA ASP A 21 -0.88 10.22 -5.82
C ASP A 21 -0.88 8.79 -6.38
N ALA A 22 -0.31 7.86 -5.62
CA ALA A 22 -0.29 6.45 -5.94
C ALA A 22 -1.17 5.63 -4.98
N LEU A 23 -1.94 4.70 -5.56
CA LEU A 23 -2.65 3.66 -4.83
C LEU A 23 -2.04 2.30 -5.16
N VAL A 24 -1.58 1.59 -4.13
CA VAL A 24 -0.85 0.32 -4.28
C VAL A 24 -1.67 -0.81 -3.69
N PHE A 25 -2.03 -1.80 -4.50
CA PHE A 25 -2.79 -2.96 -4.08
C PHE A 25 -1.88 -4.11 -3.65
N LEU A 26 -2.04 -4.51 -2.38
CA LEU A 26 -1.26 -5.56 -1.74
C LEU A 26 -2.17 -6.62 -1.10
N PRO A 27 -1.73 -7.89 -1.02
CA PRO A 27 -2.60 -8.99 -0.63
C PRO A 27 -2.98 -9.01 0.86
N GLY A 28 -2.28 -8.26 1.72
CA GLY A 28 -2.56 -8.22 3.16
C GLY A 28 -1.68 -7.26 3.95
N GLU A 29 -2.01 -7.13 5.25
CA GLU A 29 -1.34 -6.22 6.20
C GLU A 29 0.16 -6.47 6.32
N ARG A 30 0.58 -7.74 6.37
CA ARG A 30 2.01 -8.10 6.45
C ARG A 30 2.78 -7.58 5.23
N GLU A 31 2.22 -7.75 4.04
CA GLU A 31 2.85 -7.31 2.81
C GLU A 31 2.86 -5.78 2.70
N ILE A 32 1.80 -5.11 3.17
CA ILE A 32 1.77 -3.65 3.34
C ILE A 32 2.89 -3.19 4.25
N MET A 33 3.04 -3.78 5.43
CA MET A 33 4.04 -3.35 6.40
C MET A 33 5.48 -3.55 5.87
N TYR A 34 5.77 -4.70 5.25
CA TYR A 34 7.08 -4.89 4.62
C TYR A 34 7.35 -3.90 3.48
N THR A 35 6.32 -3.56 2.69
CA THR A 35 6.45 -2.58 1.60
C THR A 35 6.66 -1.18 2.14
N TRP A 36 5.95 -0.79 3.20
CA TRP A 36 6.16 0.47 3.92
C TRP A 36 7.60 0.58 4.42
N ILE A 37 8.13 -0.47 5.06
CA ILE A 37 9.54 -0.51 5.51
C ILE A 37 10.49 -0.37 4.32
N ALA A 38 10.25 -1.12 3.24
CA ALA A 38 11.10 -1.07 2.04
C ALA A 38 11.10 0.33 1.41
N CYS A 39 9.94 0.98 1.30
CA CYS A 39 9.85 2.34 0.79
C CYS A 39 10.71 3.32 1.60
N ASN A 40 10.61 3.28 2.92
CA ASN A 40 11.37 4.18 3.78
C ASN A 40 12.86 3.83 3.78
N ASN A 41 13.23 2.56 3.84
CA ASN A 41 14.64 2.14 3.76
C ASN A 41 15.29 2.46 2.39
N MET A 42 14.48 2.73 1.36
CA MET A 42 14.95 3.16 0.03
C MET A 42 14.92 4.69 -0.16
N GLY A 43 14.59 5.46 0.89
CA GLY A 43 14.47 6.92 0.80
C GLY A 43 13.25 7.41 0.02
N ILE A 44 12.29 6.52 -0.26
CA ILE A 44 11.08 6.86 -1.01
C ILE A 44 10.11 7.60 -0.09
N GLY A 45 9.86 7.10 1.12
CA GLY A 45 8.88 7.67 2.05
C GLY A 45 9.45 8.68 3.04
N ASP A 46 8.54 9.35 3.75
CA ASP A 46 8.80 10.37 4.78
C ASP A 46 9.21 9.81 6.16
N GLY A 47 9.25 8.49 6.32
CA GLY A 47 9.58 7.82 7.57
C GLY A 47 8.48 7.87 8.64
N ARG A 48 7.30 8.44 8.35
CA ARG A 48 6.22 8.57 9.34
C ARG A 48 5.69 7.20 9.74
N GLN A 49 6.03 6.78 10.94
CA GLN A 49 5.67 5.45 11.44
C GLN A 49 4.15 5.34 11.66
N PRO A 50 3.52 4.20 11.28
CA PRO A 50 2.17 3.87 11.69
C PRO A 50 2.05 3.84 13.22
N ARG A 51 0.93 4.30 13.80
CA ARG A 51 0.78 4.41 15.28
C ARG A 51 1.00 3.06 15.96
N ASN A 52 0.44 2.01 15.40
CA ASN A 52 0.51 0.63 15.91
C ASN A 52 1.63 -0.19 15.25
N LEU A 53 2.81 0.41 15.06
CA LEU A 53 3.95 -0.29 14.45
C LEU A 53 4.46 -1.44 15.34
N VAL A 54 4.23 -2.66 14.85
CA VAL A 54 4.62 -3.93 15.48
C VAL A 54 6.13 -4.03 15.73
N ALA A 55 6.51 -4.66 16.84
CA ALA A 55 7.90 -4.71 17.31
C ALA A 55 8.88 -5.33 16.30
N TRP A 56 8.44 -6.32 15.53
CA TRP A 56 9.29 -6.92 14.48
C TRP A 56 9.55 -5.95 13.33
N ALA A 57 8.61 -5.06 13.01
CA ALA A 57 8.75 -4.09 11.93
C ALA A 57 9.76 -3.01 12.30
N ARG A 58 9.71 -2.53 13.56
CA ARG A 58 10.69 -1.56 14.09
C ARG A 58 12.14 -2.02 13.92
N LYS A 59 12.40 -3.32 14.09
CA LYS A 59 13.75 -3.91 13.95
C LYS A 59 14.29 -3.91 12.51
N LEU A 60 13.43 -3.68 11.52
CA LEU A 60 13.79 -3.73 10.11
C LEU A 60 13.91 -2.33 9.48
N ILE A 61 13.61 -1.28 10.24
CA ILE A 61 13.79 0.11 9.80
C ILE A 61 15.29 0.41 9.79
N ASP A 62 15.79 0.87 8.65
CA ASP A 62 17.16 1.36 8.52
C ASP A 62 17.20 2.84 8.90
N THR A 63 17.70 3.11 10.11
CA THR A 63 17.80 4.49 10.64
C THR A 63 18.96 5.28 10.07
N SER A 64 19.80 4.69 9.20
CA SER A 64 20.90 5.39 8.54
C SER A 64 20.47 6.15 7.29
N VAL A 65 19.27 5.87 6.78
CA VAL A 65 18.71 6.53 5.59
C VAL A 65 18.24 7.94 5.94
N ASP A 66 18.73 8.93 5.21
CA ASP A 66 18.26 10.31 5.32
C ASP A 66 16.94 10.49 4.57
N LEU A 67 15.88 10.77 5.34
CA LEU A 67 14.51 10.97 4.82
C LEU A 67 14.11 12.45 4.80
N SER A 68 15.00 13.37 5.19
CA SER A 68 14.68 14.79 5.35
C SER A 68 14.25 15.49 4.06
N ASN A 69 14.63 14.95 2.91
CA ASN A 69 14.28 15.48 1.59
C ASN A 69 13.16 14.69 0.89
N SER A 70 12.57 13.67 1.54
CA SER A 70 11.43 12.96 0.96
C SER A 70 10.15 13.75 1.16
N ASN A 71 9.53 14.16 0.06
CA ASN A 71 8.21 14.79 0.04
C ASN A 71 7.11 13.78 -0.35
N VAL A 72 7.28 12.51 0.02
CA VAL A 72 6.31 11.45 -0.28
C VAL A 72 5.81 10.81 1.02
N GLN A 73 4.55 11.04 1.34
CA GLN A 73 3.89 10.40 2.47
C GLN A 73 3.47 8.98 2.10
N VAL A 74 4.07 7.96 2.72
CA VAL A 74 3.74 6.55 2.48
C VAL A 74 2.88 6.03 3.64
N SER A 75 1.62 5.73 3.36
CA SER A 75 0.62 5.41 4.39
C SER A 75 -0.02 4.04 4.17
N PRO A 76 -0.02 3.15 5.17
CA PRO A 76 -0.70 1.87 5.08
C PRO A 76 -2.21 2.02 5.28
N LEU A 77 -3.01 1.20 4.58
CA LEU A 77 -4.47 1.16 4.71
C LEU A 77 -4.99 -0.29 4.68
N TYR A 78 -5.47 -0.78 5.82
CA TYR A 78 -5.99 -2.15 5.97
C TYR A 78 -7.11 -2.20 7.01
N SER A 79 -7.91 -3.26 6.96
CA SER A 79 -9.19 -3.34 7.68
C SER A 79 -9.11 -3.32 9.21
N THR A 80 -7.95 -3.61 9.78
CA THR A 80 -7.71 -3.61 11.23
C THR A 80 -7.26 -2.24 11.76
N LEU A 81 -7.11 -1.22 10.91
CA LEU A 81 -6.88 0.16 11.35
C LEU A 81 -8.13 0.75 11.99
N ASP A 82 -7.93 1.58 13.01
CA ASP A 82 -9.02 2.36 13.61
C ASP A 82 -9.60 3.34 12.59
N MET A 83 -10.89 3.69 12.73
CA MET A 83 -11.57 4.60 11.80
C MET A 83 -10.83 5.94 11.66
N SER A 84 -10.33 6.49 12.77
CA SER A 84 -9.57 7.74 12.77
C SER A 84 -8.23 7.64 12.02
N GLU A 85 -7.59 6.47 12.05
CA GLU A 85 -6.37 6.22 11.27
C GLU A 85 -6.69 6.10 9.78
N GLN A 86 -7.79 5.40 9.43
CA GLN A 86 -8.25 5.33 8.04
C GLN A 86 -8.57 6.73 7.50
N ASP A 87 -9.29 7.56 8.27
CA ASP A 87 -9.61 8.93 7.90
C ASP A 87 -8.36 9.80 7.72
N GLU A 88 -7.35 9.63 8.58
CA GLU A 88 -6.06 10.33 8.50
C GLU A 88 -5.30 9.99 7.21
N VAL A 89 -5.28 8.71 6.81
CA VAL A 89 -4.65 8.26 5.55
C VAL A 89 -5.32 8.88 4.33
N LEU A 90 -6.62 9.16 4.41
CA LEU A 90 -7.40 9.74 3.32
C LEU A 90 -7.27 11.26 3.22
N GLN A 91 -6.76 11.94 4.25
CA GLN A 91 -6.46 13.36 4.17
C GLN A 91 -5.36 13.63 3.13
N PRO A 92 -5.46 14.75 2.39
CA PRO A 92 -4.41 15.13 1.45
C PRO A 92 -3.07 15.36 2.20
N PRO A 93 -1.93 15.04 1.57
CA PRO A 93 -0.62 15.34 2.15
C PRO A 93 -0.37 16.86 2.16
N PRO A 94 0.69 17.34 2.84
CA PRO A 94 1.10 18.74 2.78
C PRO A 94 1.25 19.28 1.34
N ALA A 95 1.11 20.59 1.15
CA ALA A 95 1.27 21.19 -0.18
C ALA A 95 2.67 20.90 -0.76
N GLY A 96 2.72 20.47 -2.03
CA GLY A 96 3.95 20.07 -2.70
C GLY A 96 4.42 18.65 -2.40
N TRP A 97 3.69 17.91 -1.56
CA TRP A 97 3.95 16.50 -1.28
C TRP A 97 3.07 15.59 -2.13
N ARG A 98 3.54 14.35 -2.30
CA ARG A 98 2.77 13.26 -2.92
C ARG A 98 2.41 12.24 -1.86
N ARG A 99 1.36 11.48 -2.12
CA ARG A 99 0.95 10.38 -1.23
C ARG A 99 1.01 9.04 -1.95
N VAL A 100 1.45 8.03 -1.22
CA VAL A 100 1.39 6.61 -1.61
C VAL A 100 0.55 5.89 -0.56
N ILE A 101 -0.61 5.36 -0.97
CA ILE A 101 -1.46 4.55 -0.11
C ILE A 101 -1.22 3.08 -0.41
N LEU A 102 -0.75 2.33 0.59
CA LEU A 102 -0.54 0.89 0.51
C LEU A 102 -1.79 0.17 1.04
N ALA A 103 -2.65 -0.33 0.15
CA ALA A 103 -4.00 -0.80 0.50
C ALA A 103 -4.22 -2.30 0.27
N THR A 104 -5.07 -2.89 1.11
CA THR A 104 -5.68 -4.20 0.83
C THR A 104 -6.94 -4.07 -0.03
N PRO A 105 -7.40 -5.15 -0.70
CA PRO A 105 -8.65 -5.12 -1.47
C PRO A 105 -9.88 -4.88 -0.60
N ILE A 106 -9.85 -5.24 0.68
CA ILE A 106 -10.97 -5.02 1.60
C ILE A 106 -11.12 -3.53 1.89
N ALA A 107 -10.01 -2.80 2.00
CA ALA A 107 -10.00 -1.35 2.09
C ALA A 107 -10.37 -0.65 0.76
N GLU A 108 -10.54 -1.38 -0.35
CA GLU A 108 -10.88 -0.83 -1.67
C GLU A 108 -12.36 -0.42 -1.79
N SER A 109 -13.26 -1.22 -1.22
CA SER A 109 -14.68 -1.21 -1.58
C SER A 109 -15.39 0.10 -1.23
N SER A 110 -14.81 0.91 -0.35
CA SER A 110 -15.32 2.21 0.09
C SER A 110 -14.46 3.40 -0.34
N LEU A 111 -13.36 3.18 -1.07
CA LEU A 111 -12.33 4.22 -1.24
C LEU A 111 -12.50 5.04 -2.52
N THR A 112 -12.79 6.32 -2.35
CA THR A 112 -12.52 7.35 -3.35
C THR A 112 -11.37 8.21 -2.82
N VAL A 113 -10.19 8.08 -3.42
CA VAL A 113 -9.01 8.86 -3.05
C VAL A 113 -8.81 9.93 -4.12
N PRO A 114 -9.10 11.21 -3.83
CA PRO A 114 -8.80 12.29 -4.76
C PRO A 114 -7.30 12.37 -5.06
N GLY A 115 -6.95 12.72 -6.30
CA GLY A 115 -5.55 12.94 -6.70
C GLY A 115 -4.79 11.67 -7.10
N VAL A 116 -5.37 10.47 -6.94
CA VAL A 116 -4.74 9.23 -7.42
C VAL A 116 -4.69 9.21 -8.94
N ARG A 117 -3.47 9.17 -9.48
CA ARG A 117 -3.16 9.05 -10.92
C ARG A 117 -2.34 7.82 -11.23
N ILE A 118 -1.77 7.19 -10.21
CA ILE A 118 -0.95 5.98 -10.33
C ILE A 118 -1.63 4.84 -9.59
N VAL A 119 -1.72 3.69 -10.25
CA VAL A 119 -2.12 2.44 -9.61
C VAL A 119 -1.01 1.43 -9.80
N VAL A 120 -0.54 0.86 -8.70
CA VAL A 120 0.37 -0.30 -8.70
C VAL A 120 -0.40 -1.48 -8.13
N ASP A 121 -0.54 -2.56 -8.89
CA ASP A 121 -1.26 -3.75 -8.42
C ASP A 121 -0.35 -4.97 -8.42
N ALA A 122 -0.20 -5.60 -7.25
CA ALA A 122 0.53 -6.85 -7.12
C ALA A 122 -0.17 -8.03 -7.83
N GLY A 123 -1.44 -7.89 -8.22
CA GLY A 123 -2.22 -8.92 -8.89
C GLY A 123 -2.64 -10.05 -7.95
N LEU A 124 -2.57 -9.85 -6.63
CA LEU A 124 -2.76 -10.88 -5.61
C LEU A 124 -3.84 -10.48 -4.59
N ARG A 125 -4.46 -11.50 -3.99
CA ARG A 125 -5.37 -11.35 -2.84
C ARG A 125 -5.22 -12.52 -1.88
N LYS A 126 -5.54 -12.30 -0.60
CA LYS A 126 -5.70 -13.37 0.38
C LYS A 126 -7.14 -13.87 0.42
N VAL A 127 -7.33 -15.18 0.38
CA VAL A 127 -8.63 -15.84 0.51
C VAL A 127 -8.57 -16.94 1.55
N LYS A 128 -9.68 -17.12 2.27
CA LYS A 128 -9.86 -18.28 3.14
C LYS A 128 -10.13 -19.50 2.25
N ARG A 129 -9.32 -20.54 2.39
CA ARG A 129 -9.51 -21.84 1.75
C ARG A 129 -9.80 -22.85 2.85
N GLU A 130 -10.90 -23.57 2.68
CA GLU A 130 -11.28 -24.65 3.57
C GLU A 130 -10.91 -25.98 2.91
N ASP A 131 -10.21 -26.81 3.67
CA ASP A 131 -9.95 -28.18 3.30
C ASP A 131 -11.22 -29.01 3.58
N PRO A 132 -11.84 -29.63 2.56
CA PRO A 132 -13.13 -30.30 2.73
C PRO A 132 -13.03 -31.61 3.52
N GLU A 133 -11.83 -32.19 3.66
CA GLU A 133 -11.63 -33.45 4.38
C GLU A 133 -11.38 -33.21 5.87
N THR A 134 -10.67 -32.13 6.19
CA THR A 134 -10.25 -31.81 7.56
C THR A 134 -11.06 -30.67 8.19
N CYS A 135 -11.87 -29.95 7.41
CA CYS A 135 -12.55 -28.70 7.80
C CYS A 135 -11.59 -27.62 8.32
N VAL A 136 -10.28 -27.75 8.06
CA VAL A 136 -9.28 -26.76 8.44
C VAL A 136 -9.33 -25.60 7.47
N SER A 137 -9.30 -24.40 8.03
CA SER A 137 -9.29 -23.15 7.29
C SER A 137 -7.89 -22.55 7.26
N GLU A 138 -7.36 -22.28 6.09
CA GLU A 138 -6.10 -21.54 5.91
C GLU A 138 -6.30 -20.29 5.05
N MET A 139 -5.43 -19.30 5.24
CA MET A 139 -5.38 -18.10 4.40
C MET A 139 -4.32 -18.29 3.32
N VAL A 140 -4.75 -18.39 2.07
CA VAL A 140 -3.85 -18.56 0.92
C VAL A 140 -3.85 -17.30 0.05
N THR A 141 -2.68 -16.98 -0.49
CA THR A 141 -2.52 -15.88 -1.45
C THR A 141 -2.72 -16.44 -2.86
N VAL A 142 -3.65 -15.85 -3.62
CA VAL A 142 -4.01 -16.27 -4.97
C VAL A 142 -4.02 -15.09 -5.94
N PRO A 143 -3.86 -15.32 -7.25
CA PRO A 143 -4.08 -14.29 -8.26
C PRO A 143 -5.50 -13.72 -8.21
N ILE A 144 -5.64 -12.44 -8.53
CA ILE A 144 -6.94 -11.81 -8.75
C ILE A 144 -7.51 -12.19 -10.13
N SER A 145 -8.83 -12.02 -10.29
CA SER A 145 -9.44 -12.16 -11.62
C SER A 145 -9.08 -10.98 -12.51
N ARG A 146 -9.18 -11.18 -13.83
CA ARG A 146 -9.03 -10.09 -14.81
C ARG A 146 -10.00 -8.94 -14.54
N ALA A 147 -11.27 -9.25 -14.24
CA ALA A 147 -12.27 -8.24 -13.92
C ALA A 147 -11.88 -7.41 -12.68
N SER A 148 -11.29 -8.02 -11.65
CA SER A 148 -10.76 -7.29 -10.49
C SER A 148 -9.56 -6.41 -10.87
N ALA A 149 -8.65 -6.89 -11.72
CA ALA A 149 -7.53 -6.10 -12.21
C ALA A 149 -8.02 -4.86 -13.00
N ASP A 150 -8.98 -5.05 -13.91
CA ASP A 150 -9.57 -3.97 -14.72
C ASP A 150 -10.27 -2.91 -13.84
N GLN A 151 -10.97 -3.35 -12.78
CA GLN A 151 -11.59 -2.44 -11.81
C GLN A 151 -10.56 -1.60 -11.06
N ARG A 152 -9.43 -2.22 -10.67
CA ARG A 152 -8.35 -1.55 -9.95
C ARG A 152 -7.59 -0.57 -10.82
N SER A 153 -7.29 -0.92 -12.08
CA SER A 153 -6.66 0.01 -13.02
C SER A 153 -7.54 1.24 -13.27
N GLY A 154 -8.86 1.10 -13.23
CA GLY A 154 -9.80 2.21 -13.34
C GLY A 154 -9.74 3.25 -12.19
N ARG A 155 -8.95 3.02 -11.15
CA ARG A 155 -8.79 3.96 -10.02
C ARG A 155 -7.88 5.15 -10.35
N ALA A 156 -6.95 5.00 -11.30
CA ALA A 156 -6.09 6.09 -11.78
C ALA A 156 -6.81 7.09 -12.71
N GLY A 157 -8.01 6.76 -13.20
CA GLY A 157 -8.68 7.50 -14.28
C GLY A 157 -9.83 8.41 -13.85
N ARG A 158 -10.13 8.56 -12.56
CA ARG A 158 -11.36 9.25 -12.10
C ARG A 158 -11.26 10.77 -11.93
N VAL A 159 -10.16 11.41 -12.33
CA VAL A 159 -10.03 12.87 -12.26
C VAL A 159 -9.59 13.44 -13.61
N SER A 160 -10.50 13.39 -14.59
CA SER A 160 -10.45 14.23 -15.78
C SER A 160 -11.52 15.31 -15.63
N THR A 161 -11.22 16.40 -14.92
CA THR A 161 -11.89 17.69 -15.10
C THR A 161 -10.94 18.79 -14.65
#